data_AF-L0W9I5-F1
#
_entry.id   AF-L0W9I5-F1
#
_cell.length_a   1.000
_cell.length_b   1.000
_cell.length_c   1.000
_cell.angle_alpha   90.00
_cell.angle_beta   90.00
_cell.angle_gamma   90.00
#
_symmetry.space_group_name_H-M   'P 1'
#
loop_
_entity.id
_entity.type
_entity.pdbx_description
1 polymer ?
#
loop_
_entity_poly.entity_id
_entity_poly.type
_entity_poly.pdbx_seq_one_letter_code
_entity_poly.pdbx_strand_id
1 'polypeptide(L)'
;MAPRFEFKPKNPTSGPQEGFDYGEGGYDPKKCNVGVNEETGQFQIEIKGLAEPKSEEATRICQQDLNEVIASFVQDKPTVEKGLFDEETIPEELTQVRMGKIIKEKYPELDEADQEAVRQHAIAALNLTQQAKKELTGGGGDESGGIKPNTALIAGVRKFAMDVRELDIDLIDRINPFSEAYAILAKTMSEDSLKQVAAAISAKRISLTPEEARDLARRALKFKQERGRLPDLAASDPWERRMAEGVAFLARMKAEANNG
;
A
#
# COMPACT_ATOMS: atom_id res chain seq x y z
N MET A 1 12.53 17.84 -0.89
CA MET A 1 13.23 16.76 -1.63
C MET A 1 12.82 15.46 -0.97
N ALA A 2 12.40 14.44 -1.72
CA ALA A 2 12.03 13.15 -1.13
C ALA A 2 13.27 12.53 -0.44
N PRO A 3 13.09 11.80 0.68
CA PRO A 3 14.19 11.10 1.34
C PRO A 3 14.84 10.11 0.37
N ARG A 4 16.17 10.05 0.35
CA ARG A 4 16.91 9.07 -0.44
C ARG A 4 17.14 7.84 0.41
N PHE A 5 16.46 6.75 0.06
CA PHE A 5 16.63 5.46 0.72
C PHE A 5 17.66 4.61 -0.04
N GLU A 6 18.58 4.02 0.70
CA GLU A 6 19.48 2.96 0.27
C GLU A 6 19.13 1.71 1.08
N PHE A 7 18.51 0.75 0.42
CA PHE A 7 18.16 -0.52 1.05
C PHE A 7 19.33 -1.50 0.92
N LYS A 8 19.66 -2.19 2.00
CA LYS A 8 20.70 -3.22 2.01
C LYS A 8 20.20 -4.53 2.61
N PRO A 9 20.63 -5.69 2.10
CA PRO A 9 20.34 -6.96 2.73
C PRO A 9 21.01 -7.05 4.11
N LYS A 10 20.26 -7.54 5.11
CA LYS A 10 20.80 -7.85 6.44
C LYS A 10 21.37 -9.27 6.49
N ASN A 11 22.70 -9.38 6.60
CA ASN A 11 23.43 -10.64 6.62
C ASN A 11 24.38 -10.71 7.85
N PRO A 12 24.90 -11.90 8.23
CA PRO A 12 25.87 -12.02 9.33
C PRO A 12 27.18 -11.25 9.13
N THR A 13 27.50 -10.90 7.88
CA THR A 13 28.69 -10.12 7.50
C THR A 13 28.40 -8.62 7.35
N SER A 14 27.16 -8.19 7.52
CA SER A 14 26.81 -6.77 7.49
C SER A 14 27.50 -6.03 8.64
N GLY A 15 27.88 -4.78 8.40
CA GLY A 15 28.59 -3.95 9.36
C GLY A 15 28.28 -2.47 9.17
N PRO A 16 28.74 -1.61 10.10
CA PRO A 16 28.56 -0.18 9.97
C PRO A 16 29.29 0.36 8.74
N GLN A 17 28.66 1.31 8.05
CA GLN A 17 29.25 2.04 6.95
C GLN A 17 29.73 3.42 7.42
N GLU A 18 30.90 3.83 6.93
CA GLU A 18 31.46 5.14 7.23
C GLU A 18 30.51 6.26 6.77
N GLY A 19 30.35 7.30 7.60
CA GLY A 19 29.48 8.44 7.33
C GLY A 19 28.00 8.25 7.70
N PHE A 20 27.61 7.12 8.29
CA PHE A 20 26.25 6.90 8.77
C PHE A 20 26.16 6.85 10.30
N ASP A 21 25.21 7.60 10.86
CA ASP A 21 24.81 7.54 12.27
C ASP A 21 23.67 6.53 12.47
N TYR A 22 23.93 5.50 13.26
CA TYR A 22 22.97 4.45 13.62
C TYR A 22 22.21 4.76 14.94
N GLY A 23 22.37 5.96 15.49
CA GLY A 23 21.73 6.43 16.72
C GLY A 23 22.56 6.16 17.98
N GLU A 24 21.99 6.49 19.15
CA GLU A 24 22.71 6.44 20.45
C GLU A 24 23.33 5.08 20.78
N GLY A 25 22.72 3.98 20.32
CA GLY A 25 23.22 2.62 20.52
C GLY A 25 24.26 2.15 19.51
N GLY A 26 24.54 2.94 18.47
CA GLY A 26 25.39 2.55 17.35
C GLY A 26 24.83 1.38 16.53
N TYR A 27 25.67 0.79 15.69
CA TYR A 27 25.32 -0.36 14.87
C TYR A 27 25.20 -1.63 15.71
N ASP A 28 24.09 -2.35 15.56
CA ASP A 28 23.85 -3.63 16.23
C ASP A 28 23.83 -4.79 15.21
N PRO A 29 24.79 -5.72 15.27
CA PRO A 29 24.85 -6.84 14.33
C PRO A 29 23.66 -7.81 14.45
N LYS A 30 22.92 -7.79 15.57
CA LYS A 30 21.83 -8.75 15.83
C LYS A 30 20.47 -8.32 15.28
N LYS A 31 20.33 -7.10 14.78
CA LYS A 31 19.07 -6.56 14.24
C LYS A 31 19.31 -5.81 12.93
N CYS A 32 18.24 -5.49 12.23
CA CYS A 32 18.28 -4.56 11.10
C CYS A 32 18.57 -3.14 11.62
N ASN A 33 19.51 -2.44 10.99
CA ASN A 33 19.89 -1.08 11.37
C ASN A 33 19.36 -0.05 10.37
N VAL A 34 19.15 1.16 10.88
CA VAL A 34 18.93 2.34 10.06
C VAL A 34 20.01 3.37 10.35
N GLY A 35 20.84 3.61 9.34
CA GLY A 35 21.86 4.65 9.35
C GLY A 35 21.33 5.91 8.68
N VAL A 36 21.67 7.07 9.23
CA VAL A 36 21.40 8.37 8.60
C VAL A 36 22.72 9.06 8.32
N ASN A 37 22.95 9.42 7.06
CA ASN A 37 24.04 10.32 6.72
C ASN A 37 23.52 11.76 6.78
N GLU A 38 23.88 12.49 7.84
CA GLU A 38 23.35 13.84 8.08
C GLU A 38 23.80 14.87 7.04
N GLU A 39 24.96 14.67 6.42
CA GLU A 39 25.52 15.58 5.41
C GLU A 39 24.73 15.50 4.09
N THR A 40 24.35 14.29 3.70
CA THR A 40 23.65 14.02 2.42
C THR A 40 22.14 13.86 2.57
N GLY A 41 21.65 13.62 3.78
CA GLY A 41 20.26 13.25 4.07
C GLY A 41 19.87 11.86 3.57
N GLN A 42 20.85 11.00 3.28
CA GLN A 42 20.63 9.63 2.84
C GLN A 42 20.32 8.72 4.03
N PHE A 43 19.33 7.85 3.86
CA PHE A 43 19.01 6.78 4.80
C PHE A 43 19.53 5.47 4.26
N GLN A 44 20.30 4.76 5.07
CA GLN A 44 20.63 3.37 4.82
C GLN A 44 19.76 2.49 5.71
N ILE A 45 19.02 1.55 5.11
CA ILE A 45 18.07 0.70 5.83
C ILE A 45 18.41 -0.75 5.52
N GLU A 46 18.79 -1.50 6.55
CA GLU A 46 18.98 -2.94 6.42
C GLU A 46 17.62 -3.67 6.45
N ILE A 47 17.42 -4.62 5.55
CA ILE A 47 16.21 -5.45 5.46
C ILE A 47 16.63 -6.90 5.33
N LYS A 48 16.09 -7.76 6.18
CA LYS A 48 16.31 -9.20 6.13
C LYS A 48 15.55 -9.81 4.94
N GLY A 49 16.21 -10.72 4.23
CA GLY A 49 15.63 -11.40 3.06
C GLY A 49 15.55 -10.55 1.78
N LEU A 50 16.02 -9.29 1.83
CA LEU A 50 16.03 -8.41 0.66
C LEU A 50 16.93 -8.97 -0.44
N ALA A 51 16.38 -9.11 -1.64
CA ALA A 51 17.09 -9.50 -2.84
C ALA A 51 18.00 -8.37 -3.32
N GLU A 52 19.27 -8.68 -3.52
CA GLU A 52 20.27 -7.75 -4.04
C GLU A 52 20.22 -7.73 -5.58
N PRO A 53 20.13 -6.55 -6.23
CA PRO A 53 20.19 -6.46 -7.68
C PRO A 53 21.56 -6.93 -8.18
N LYS A 54 21.58 -7.75 -9.23
CA LYS A 54 22.78 -8.37 -9.79
C LYS A 54 23.30 -7.63 -11.01
N SER A 55 22.40 -7.10 -11.83
CA SER A 55 22.80 -6.29 -12.99
C SER A 55 23.03 -4.82 -12.63
N GLU A 56 23.87 -4.16 -13.44
CA GLU A 56 24.05 -2.71 -13.38
C GLU A 56 22.73 -1.97 -13.60
N GLU A 57 21.87 -2.50 -14.48
CA GLU A 57 20.58 -1.89 -14.79
C GLU A 57 19.60 -2.01 -13.62
N ALA A 58 19.47 -3.18 -12.99
CA ALA A 58 18.65 -3.33 -11.79
C ALA A 58 19.15 -2.45 -10.64
N THR A 59 20.48 -2.34 -10.48
CA THR A 59 21.11 -1.45 -9.49
C THR A 59 20.76 0.02 -9.75
N ARG A 60 20.86 0.44 -11.02
CA ARG A 60 20.49 1.79 -11.45
C ARG A 60 19.02 2.07 -11.17
N ILE A 61 18.14 1.13 -11.50
CA ILE A 61 16.69 1.27 -11.25
C ILE A 61 16.40 1.42 -9.76
N CYS A 62 16.97 0.55 -8.91
CA CYS A 62 16.80 0.63 -7.46
C CYS A 62 17.28 1.98 -6.87
N GLN A 63 18.33 2.58 -7.43
CA GLN A 63 18.91 3.82 -6.92
C GLN A 63 18.30 5.11 -7.50
N GLN A 64 17.88 5.09 -8.75
CA GLN A 64 17.56 6.31 -9.52
C GLN A 64 16.10 6.33 -10.00
N ASP A 65 15.58 5.18 -10.45
CA ASP A 65 14.28 5.10 -11.13
C ASP A 65 13.18 4.47 -10.27
N LEU A 66 13.48 4.12 -9.03
CA LEU A 66 12.53 3.45 -8.13
C LEU A 66 11.23 4.24 -7.96
N ASN A 67 11.31 5.57 -7.99
CA ASN A 67 10.16 6.47 -7.95
C ASN A 67 9.22 6.29 -9.15
N GLU A 68 9.74 5.94 -10.33
CA GLU A 68 8.90 5.68 -11.50
C GLU A 68 8.14 4.36 -11.40
N VAL A 69 8.76 3.34 -10.78
CA VAL A 69 8.09 2.06 -10.49
C VAL A 69 6.95 2.30 -9.51
N ILE A 70 7.24 3.02 -8.42
CA ILE A 70 6.22 3.41 -7.44
C ILE A 70 5.13 4.26 -8.10
N ALA A 71 5.49 5.21 -8.96
CA ALA A 71 4.53 6.03 -9.70
C ALA A 71 3.59 5.17 -10.57
N SER A 72 4.14 4.20 -11.29
CA SER A 72 3.36 3.27 -12.12
C SER A 72 2.40 2.45 -11.26
N PHE A 73 2.85 2.00 -10.08
CA PHE A 73 2.04 1.25 -9.13
C PHE A 73 0.88 2.07 -8.53
N VAL A 74 1.13 3.31 -8.11
CA VAL A 74 0.08 4.17 -7.55
C VAL A 74 -0.88 4.73 -8.62
N GLN A 75 -0.52 4.64 -9.89
CA GLN A 75 -1.39 5.03 -11.01
C GLN A 75 -2.22 3.85 -11.56
N ASP A 76 -1.88 2.61 -11.22
CA ASP A 76 -2.62 1.43 -11.65
C ASP A 76 -3.98 1.35 -10.94
N LYS A 77 -5.03 1.82 -11.64
CA LYS A 77 -6.39 1.92 -11.10
C LYS A 77 -6.88 0.62 -10.44
N PRO A 78 -6.72 -0.58 -11.04
CA PRO A 78 -7.15 -1.80 -10.38
C PRO A 78 -6.43 -2.04 -9.05
N THR A 79 -5.11 -1.83 -8.98
CA THR A 79 -4.33 -1.98 -7.75
C THR A 79 -4.78 -0.99 -6.68
N VAL A 80 -4.99 0.27 -7.05
CA VAL A 80 -5.47 1.31 -6.13
C VAL A 80 -6.88 1.01 -5.63
N GLU A 81 -7.81 0.64 -6.53
CA GLU A 81 -9.19 0.27 -6.16
C GLU A 81 -9.20 -0.92 -5.19
N LYS A 82 -8.39 -1.95 -5.45
CA LYS A 82 -8.23 -3.10 -4.53
C LYS A 82 -7.65 -2.64 -3.19
N GLY A 83 -6.52 -1.94 -3.20
CA GLY A 83 -5.81 -1.57 -1.98
C GLY A 83 -6.55 -0.60 -1.08
N LEU A 84 -7.40 0.27 -1.62
CA LEU A 84 -8.13 1.27 -0.84
C LEU A 84 -9.48 0.77 -0.30
N PHE A 85 -10.17 -0.09 -1.04
CA PHE A 85 -11.60 -0.33 -0.80
C PHE A 85 -11.97 -1.80 -0.61
N ASP A 86 -11.03 -2.72 -0.81
CA ASP A 86 -11.29 -4.13 -0.60
C ASP A 86 -10.57 -4.66 0.64
N GLU A 87 -11.34 -4.79 1.72
CA GLU A 87 -10.87 -5.33 2.99
C GLU A 87 -10.46 -6.80 2.90
N GLU A 88 -10.92 -7.54 1.88
CA GLU A 88 -10.55 -8.94 1.64
C GLU A 88 -9.29 -9.08 0.77
N THR A 89 -8.74 -7.98 0.23
CA THR A 89 -7.50 -8.05 -0.55
C THR A 89 -6.35 -8.50 0.35
N ILE A 90 -5.76 -9.64 -0.01
CA ILE A 90 -4.50 -10.09 0.55
C ILE A 90 -3.39 -9.12 0.09
N PRO A 91 -2.63 -8.48 1.00
CA PRO A 91 -1.60 -7.50 0.66
C PRO A 91 -0.59 -8.00 -0.38
N GLU A 92 -0.22 -9.28 -0.31
CA GLU A 92 0.68 -9.95 -1.25
C GLU A 92 0.15 -9.99 -2.69
N GLU A 93 -1.17 -9.96 -2.91
CA GLU A 93 -1.71 -9.77 -4.26
C GLU A 93 -1.28 -8.42 -4.85
N LEU A 94 -1.17 -7.38 -4.03
CA LEU A 94 -0.74 -6.06 -4.47
C LEU A 94 0.79 -6.00 -4.54
N THR A 95 1.46 -6.35 -3.43
CA THR A 95 2.90 -6.16 -3.26
C THR A 95 3.73 -7.13 -4.08
N GLN A 96 3.28 -8.37 -4.26
CA GLN A 96 3.99 -9.38 -5.04
C GLN A 96 3.44 -9.46 -6.46
N VAL A 97 2.14 -9.74 -6.61
CA VAL A 97 1.57 -10.06 -7.93
C VAL A 97 1.41 -8.82 -8.80
N ARG A 98 0.73 -7.76 -8.31
CA ARG A 98 0.51 -6.54 -9.12
C ARG A 98 1.81 -5.79 -9.36
N MET A 99 2.62 -5.57 -8.33
CA MET A 99 3.92 -4.89 -8.50
C MET A 99 4.85 -5.69 -9.43
N GLY A 100 4.94 -7.01 -9.27
CA GLY A 100 5.76 -7.86 -10.15
C GLY A 100 5.32 -7.77 -11.61
N LYS A 101 4.01 -7.74 -11.86
CA LYS A 101 3.48 -7.54 -13.22
C LYS A 101 3.90 -6.18 -13.80
N ILE A 102 3.79 -5.10 -13.03
CA ILE A 102 4.18 -3.75 -13.47
C ILE A 102 5.68 -3.70 -13.81
N ILE A 103 6.52 -4.31 -12.98
CA ILE A 103 7.97 -4.36 -13.22
C ILE A 103 8.30 -5.16 -14.46
N LYS A 104 7.65 -6.31 -14.66
CA LYS A 104 7.84 -7.13 -15.87
C LYS A 104 7.40 -6.41 -17.14
N GLU A 105 6.35 -5.59 -17.07
CA GLU A 105 5.90 -4.77 -18.20
C GLU A 105 6.84 -3.59 -18.47
N LYS A 106 7.40 -2.98 -17.42
CA LYS A 106 8.28 -1.80 -17.53
C LYS A 106 9.72 -2.14 -17.89
N TYR A 107 10.23 -3.26 -17.40
CA TYR A 107 11.61 -3.73 -17.56
C TYR A 107 11.65 -5.21 -18.00
N PRO A 108 11.09 -5.54 -19.18
CA PRO A 108 11.04 -6.92 -19.67
C PRO A 108 12.42 -7.54 -19.92
N GLU A 109 13.47 -6.71 -20.03
CA GLU A 109 14.86 -7.11 -20.25
C GLU A 109 15.57 -7.63 -18.99
N LEU A 110 15.07 -7.29 -17.80
CA LEU A 110 15.64 -7.80 -16.55
C LEU A 110 15.30 -9.27 -16.37
N ASP A 111 16.22 -10.04 -15.78
CA ASP A 111 15.95 -11.41 -15.37
C ASP A 111 15.01 -11.45 -14.14
N GLU A 112 14.49 -12.64 -13.82
CA GLU A 112 13.52 -12.80 -12.73
C GLU A 112 14.08 -12.40 -11.36
N ALA A 113 15.39 -12.59 -11.12
CA ALA A 113 16.01 -12.24 -9.84
C ALA A 113 16.14 -10.72 -9.69
N ASP A 114 16.50 -10.03 -10.77
CA ASP A 114 16.58 -8.57 -10.81
C ASP A 114 15.21 -7.91 -10.76
N GLN A 115 14.21 -8.48 -11.45
CA GLN A 115 12.83 -8.03 -11.32
C GLN A 115 12.34 -8.12 -9.87
N GLU A 116 12.66 -9.22 -9.18
CA GLU A 116 12.31 -9.39 -7.78
C GLU A 116 13.06 -8.42 -6.86
N ALA A 117 14.35 -8.17 -7.11
CA ALA A 117 15.10 -7.15 -6.38
C ALA A 117 14.45 -5.77 -6.50
N VAL A 118 14.12 -5.34 -7.72
CA VAL A 118 13.45 -4.05 -7.96
C VAL A 118 12.08 -4.01 -7.26
N ARG A 119 11.32 -5.10 -7.29
CA ARG A 119 10.00 -5.21 -6.63
C ARG A 119 10.10 -4.97 -5.13
N GLN A 120 10.99 -5.71 -4.49
CA GLN A 120 11.18 -5.62 -3.04
C GLN A 120 11.65 -4.22 -2.62
N HIS A 121 12.58 -3.62 -3.37
CA HIS A 121 13.03 -2.24 -3.11
C HIS A 121 11.87 -1.24 -3.27
N ALA A 122 11.03 -1.38 -4.29
CA ALA A 122 9.93 -0.46 -4.55
C ALA A 122 8.88 -0.52 -3.43
N ILE A 123 8.53 -1.73 -2.99
CA ILE A 123 7.56 -1.95 -1.91
C ILE A 123 8.11 -1.52 -0.55
N ALA A 124 9.41 -1.76 -0.28
CA ALA A 124 10.07 -1.25 0.92
C ALA A 124 10.04 0.29 0.97
N ALA A 125 10.46 0.94 -0.12
CA ALA A 125 10.43 2.40 -0.25
C ALA A 125 9.03 2.98 -0.04
N LEU A 126 8.02 2.37 -0.66
CA LEU A 126 6.64 2.80 -0.56
C LEU A 126 6.12 2.68 0.87
N ASN A 127 6.26 1.51 1.50
CA ASN A 127 5.76 1.29 2.86
C ASN A 127 6.45 2.19 3.90
N LEU A 128 7.77 2.32 3.85
CA LEU A 128 8.52 3.19 4.75
C LEU A 128 8.11 4.66 4.59
N THR A 129 7.93 5.12 3.35
CA THR A 129 7.45 6.48 3.08
C THR A 129 6.06 6.71 3.67
N GLN A 130 5.17 5.73 3.55
CA GLN A 130 3.80 5.82 4.07
C GLN A 130 3.78 5.84 5.61
N GLN A 131 4.56 4.99 6.27
CA GLN A 131 4.67 4.98 7.74
C GLN A 131 5.31 6.25 8.28
N ALA A 132 6.35 6.76 7.61
CA ALA A 132 6.95 8.02 8.01
C ALA A 132 5.93 9.17 7.94
N LYS A 133 5.06 9.20 6.93
CA LYS A 133 3.93 10.15 6.86
C LYS A 133 2.88 9.94 7.95
N LYS A 134 2.61 8.70 8.35
CA LYS A 134 1.69 8.40 9.45
C LYS A 134 2.16 9.02 10.76
N GLU A 135 3.44 8.86 11.10
CA GLU A 135 4.03 9.45 12.30
C GLU A 135 3.94 10.98 12.30
N LEU A 136 4.12 11.61 11.13
CA LEU A 136 3.93 13.06 10.94
C LEU A 136 2.48 13.53 11.16
N THR A 137 1.49 12.69 10.86
CA THR A 137 0.06 13.06 10.84
C THR A 137 -0.77 12.46 11.98
N GLY A 138 -0.20 11.52 12.74
CA GLY A 138 -0.83 10.78 13.84
C GLY A 138 -0.37 11.22 15.23
N GLY A 139 0.77 11.92 15.34
CA GLY A 139 1.12 12.62 16.57
C GLY A 139 0.32 13.93 16.63
N GLY A 140 -0.57 14.07 17.61
CA GLY A 140 -1.28 15.33 17.92
C GLY A 140 -0.34 16.42 18.44
N GLY A 141 0.73 16.70 17.71
CA GLY A 141 1.61 17.83 17.90
C GLY A 141 1.04 19.01 17.12
N ASP A 142 0.49 19.93 17.90
CA ASP A 142 0.27 21.34 17.58
C ASP A 142 1.24 21.84 16.48
N GLU A 143 0.75 22.66 15.55
CA GLU A 143 1.53 23.40 14.53
C GLU A 143 2.45 24.47 15.17
N SER A 144 3.07 24.14 16.30
CA SER A 144 3.76 25.01 17.23
C SER A 144 5.18 24.49 17.46
N GLY A 145 6.07 24.67 16.49
CA GLY A 145 7.51 24.66 16.76
C GLY A 145 8.38 24.00 15.70
N GLY A 146 8.79 24.76 14.70
CA GLY A 146 10.17 24.80 14.18
C GLY A 146 10.89 23.54 13.67
N ILE A 147 10.29 22.35 13.67
CA ILE A 147 10.94 21.14 13.15
C ILE A 147 10.78 21.13 11.63
N LYS A 148 11.90 21.32 10.91
CA LYS A 148 11.93 21.25 9.45
C LYS A 148 11.29 19.92 8.99
N PRO A 149 10.46 19.91 7.94
CA PRO A 149 9.77 18.70 7.45
C PRO A 149 10.72 17.51 7.16
N ASN A 150 11.99 17.78 6.84
CA ASN A 150 13.01 16.74 6.70
C ASN A 150 13.36 16.04 8.03
N THR A 151 13.44 16.76 9.16
CA THR A 151 13.81 16.17 10.45
C THR A 151 12.68 15.32 11.04
N ALA A 152 11.44 15.72 10.81
CA ALA A 152 10.28 14.98 11.28
C ALA A 152 10.09 13.67 10.47
N LEU A 153 10.43 13.69 9.18
CA LEU A 153 10.51 12.48 8.36
C LEU A 153 11.64 11.54 8.81
N ILE A 154 12.82 12.10 9.13
CA ILE A 154 13.94 11.34 9.72
C ILE A 154 13.51 10.66 11.02
N ALA A 155 12.82 11.38 11.90
CA ALA A 155 12.32 10.84 13.15
C ALA A 155 11.29 9.72 12.94
N GLY A 156 10.37 9.87 11.98
CA GLY A 156 9.37 8.85 11.64
C GLY A 156 10.00 7.55 11.12
N VAL A 157 10.98 7.66 10.21
CA VAL A 157 11.72 6.49 9.68
C VAL A 157 12.54 5.81 10.78
N ARG A 158 13.25 6.59 11.61
CA ARG A 158 14.05 6.06 12.73
C ARG A 158 13.16 5.35 13.75
N LYS A 159 12.01 5.92 14.10
CA LYS A 159 11.04 5.30 15.02
C LYS A 159 10.45 4.02 14.46
N PHE A 160 10.00 4.01 13.20
CA PHE A 160 9.49 2.80 12.57
C PHE A 160 10.53 1.67 12.57
N ALA A 161 11.77 1.98 12.20
CA ALA A 161 12.85 1.01 12.22
C ALA A 161 13.29 0.57 13.63
N MET A 162 13.09 1.41 14.65
CA MET A 162 13.34 1.06 16.05
C MET A 162 12.22 0.22 16.66
N ASP A 163 10.96 0.49 16.30
CA ASP A 163 9.77 -0.23 16.79
C ASP A 163 9.67 -1.63 16.16
N VAL A 164 10.18 -1.80 14.92
CA VAL A 164 10.27 -3.09 14.25
C VAL A 164 11.63 -3.72 14.54
N ARG A 165 11.69 -4.58 15.57
CA ARG A 165 12.92 -5.28 15.99
C ARG A 165 13.63 -6.06 14.88
N GLU A 166 12.89 -6.54 13.88
CA GLU A 166 13.41 -7.17 12.66
C GLU A 166 12.62 -6.70 11.44
N LEU A 167 13.22 -5.84 10.61
CA LEU A 167 12.64 -5.43 9.34
C LEU A 167 12.88 -6.54 8.30
N ASP A 168 11.83 -7.24 7.94
CA ASP A 168 11.85 -8.41 7.05
C ASP A 168 11.02 -8.13 5.80
N ILE A 169 11.51 -8.53 4.62
CA ILE A 169 10.77 -8.31 3.37
C ILE A 169 9.40 -9.00 3.37
N ASP A 170 9.29 -10.18 3.99
CA ASP A 170 8.01 -10.91 4.10
C ASP A 170 7.00 -10.14 4.98
N LEU A 171 7.50 -9.41 5.99
CA LEU A 171 6.68 -8.54 6.81
C LEU A 171 6.21 -7.32 6.00
N ILE A 172 7.10 -6.72 5.20
CA ILE A 172 6.78 -5.56 4.37
C ILE A 172 5.73 -5.94 3.32
N ASP A 173 5.85 -7.11 2.69
CA ASP A 173 4.90 -7.58 1.67
C ASP A 173 3.48 -7.79 2.22
N ARG A 174 3.35 -8.04 3.52
CA ARG A 174 2.08 -8.16 4.25
C ARG A 174 1.43 -6.84 4.62
N ILE A 175 2.09 -5.71 4.33
CA ILE A 175 1.53 -4.39 4.62
C ILE A 175 0.83 -3.88 3.37
N ASN A 176 -0.46 -3.57 3.49
CA ASN A 176 -1.19 -2.92 2.41
C ASN A 176 -0.63 -1.49 2.20
N PRO A 177 -0.02 -1.20 1.04
CA PRO A 177 0.65 0.08 0.80
C PRO A 177 -0.32 1.27 0.65
N PHE A 178 -1.62 1.01 0.51
CA PHE A 178 -2.67 2.02 0.34
C PHE A 178 -3.48 2.30 1.61
N SER A 179 -3.24 1.56 2.69
CA SER A 179 -3.95 1.71 3.97
C SER A 179 -3.94 3.16 4.50
N GLU A 180 -2.81 3.87 4.36
CA GLU A 180 -2.69 5.28 4.79
C GLU A 180 -3.41 6.26 3.86
N ALA A 181 -3.45 5.97 2.55
CA ALA A 181 -4.21 6.81 1.61
C ALA A 181 -5.70 6.76 1.94
N TYR A 182 -6.22 5.61 2.37
CA TYR A 182 -7.58 5.51 2.92
C TYR A 182 -7.75 6.37 4.17
N ALA A 183 -6.82 6.32 5.14
CA ALA A 183 -6.93 7.11 6.38
C ALA A 183 -6.96 8.63 6.12
N ILE A 184 -6.23 9.11 5.11
CA ILE A 184 -6.27 10.52 4.68
C ILE A 184 -7.59 10.84 3.97
N LEU A 185 -8.07 9.97 3.07
CA LEU A 185 -9.37 10.13 2.42
C LEU A 185 -10.52 10.11 3.45
N ALA A 186 -10.44 9.26 4.47
CA ALA A 186 -11.43 9.16 5.53
C ALA A 186 -11.49 10.40 6.44
N LYS A 187 -10.37 11.11 6.61
CA LYS A 187 -10.33 12.40 7.32
C LYS A 187 -10.88 13.56 6.52
N THR A 188 -10.91 13.45 5.18
CA THR A 188 -11.26 14.56 4.27
C THR A 188 -12.63 14.40 3.61
N MET A 189 -13.18 13.18 3.56
CA MET A 189 -14.48 12.85 2.98
C MET A 189 -15.49 12.42 4.05
N SER A 190 -16.78 12.58 3.77
CA SER A 190 -17.84 12.05 4.64
C SER A 190 -17.93 10.52 4.56
N GLU A 191 -18.35 9.88 5.65
CA GLU A 191 -18.57 8.43 5.72
C GLU A 191 -19.48 7.92 4.59
N ASP A 192 -20.55 8.66 4.27
CA ASP A 192 -21.46 8.33 3.16
C ASP A 192 -20.76 8.32 1.80
N SER A 193 -19.82 9.22 1.57
CA SER A 193 -19.08 9.30 0.29
C SER A 193 -18.12 8.12 0.14
N LEU A 194 -17.43 7.74 1.22
CA LEU A 194 -16.53 6.57 1.24
C LEU A 194 -17.32 5.28 1.03
N LYS A 195 -18.47 5.15 1.70
CA LYS A 195 -19.38 4.00 1.52
C LYS A 195 -19.88 3.89 0.08
N GLN A 196 -20.20 5.00 -0.58
CA GLN A 196 -20.63 4.99 -1.98
C GLN A 196 -19.51 4.53 -2.94
N VAL A 197 -18.28 4.97 -2.73
CA VAL A 197 -17.13 4.54 -3.55
C VAL A 197 -16.82 3.07 -3.32
N ALA A 198 -16.78 2.62 -2.06
CA ALA A 198 -16.62 1.21 -1.72
C ALA A 198 -17.73 0.34 -2.33
N ALA A 199 -18.99 0.76 -2.20
CA ALA A 199 -20.14 0.09 -2.81
C ALA A 199 -20.03 -0.03 -4.33
N ALA A 200 -19.60 1.02 -5.02
CA ALA A 200 -19.42 1.01 -6.48
C ALA A 200 -18.31 0.04 -6.92
N ILE A 201 -17.23 -0.07 -6.15
CA ILE A 201 -16.11 -0.98 -6.43
C ILE A 201 -16.51 -2.42 -6.12
N SER A 202 -17.13 -2.69 -4.97
CA SER A 202 -17.68 -4.01 -4.64
C SER A 202 -18.67 -4.47 -5.70
N ALA A 203 -19.51 -3.56 -6.20
CA ALA A 203 -20.45 -3.85 -7.29
C ALA A 203 -19.78 -4.35 -8.58
N LYS A 204 -18.57 -3.87 -8.91
CA LYS A 204 -17.82 -4.33 -10.10
C LYS A 204 -17.40 -5.80 -10.00
N ARG A 205 -17.21 -6.32 -8.79
CA ARG A 205 -16.73 -7.69 -8.56
C ARG A 205 -17.83 -8.74 -8.55
N ILE A 206 -19.08 -8.30 -8.48
CA ILE A 206 -20.22 -9.21 -8.38
C ILE A 206 -20.34 -10.00 -9.69
N SER A 207 -20.01 -11.28 -9.60
CA SER A 207 -20.28 -12.29 -10.62
C SER A 207 -21.58 -13.00 -10.26
N LEU A 208 -22.70 -12.40 -10.66
CA LEU A 208 -24.04 -12.99 -10.59
C LEU A 208 -24.57 -13.24 -12.01
N THR A 209 -25.45 -14.22 -12.16
CA THR A 209 -26.26 -14.30 -13.38
C THR A 209 -27.38 -13.25 -13.33
N PRO A 210 -27.87 -12.76 -14.50
CA PRO A 210 -28.99 -11.81 -14.54
C PRO A 210 -30.26 -12.33 -13.85
N GLU A 211 -30.45 -13.65 -13.79
CA GLU A 211 -31.59 -14.31 -13.15
C GLU A 211 -31.46 -14.29 -11.62
N GLU A 212 -30.30 -14.67 -11.08
CA GLU A 212 -30.03 -14.60 -9.65
C GLU A 212 -30.11 -13.16 -9.13
N ALA A 213 -29.57 -12.20 -9.87
CA ALA A 213 -29.62 -10.79 -9.51
C ALA A 213 -31.07 -10.25 -9.48
N ARG A 214 -31.94 -10.71 -10.38
CA ARG A 214 -33.39 -10.38 -10.37
C ARG A 214 -34.10 -10.92 -9.14
N ASP A 215 -33.82 -12.15 -8.74
CA ASP A 215 -34.44 -12.74 -7.55
C ASP A 215 -33.95 -12.06 -6.25
N LEU A 216 -32.67 -11.72 -6.18
CA LEU A 216 -32.10 -10.94 -5.08
C LEU A 216 -32.69 -9.52 -5.02
N ALA A 217 -32.88 -8.85 -6.17
CA ALA A 217 -33.48 -7.53 -6.22
C ALA A 217 -34.97 -7.53 -5.81
N ARG A 218 -35.73 -8.58 -6.13
CA ARG A 218 -37.11 -8.75 -5.62
C ARG A 218 -37.14 -8.87 -4.10
N ARG A 219 -36.17 -9.57 -3.51
CA ARG A 219 -36.03 -9.70 -2.06
C ARG A 219 -35.56 -8.38 -1.42
N ALA A 220 -34.66 -7.65 -2.06
CA ALA A 220 -34.25 -6.31 -1.66
C ALA A 220 -35.43 -5.32 -1.63
N LEU A 221 -36.38 -5.45 -2.57
CA LEU A 221 -37.60 -4.64 -2.57
C LEU A 221 -38.47 -4.91 -1.33
N LYS A 222 -38.63 -6.18 -0.94
CA LYS A 222 -39.32 -6.55 0.30
C LYS A 222 -38.59 -6.02 1.53
N PHE A 223 -37.26 -6.17 1.56
CA PHE A 223 -36.43 -5.61 2.63
C PHE A 223 -36.65 -4.10 2.79
N LYS A 224 -36.72 -3.36 1.68
CA LYS A 224 -37.01 -1.91 1.71
C LYS A 224 -38.41 -1.60 2.26
N GLN A 225 -39.41 -2.40 1.94
CA GLN A 225 -40.77 -2.23 2.47
C GLN A 225 -40.82 -2.49 3.98
N GLU A 226 -40.07 -3.47 4.48
CA GLU A 226 -40.06 -3.87 5.89
C GLU A 226 -39.16 -2.97 6.76
N ARG A 227 -38.00 -2.57 6.25
CA ARG A 227 -36.96 -1.85 7.00
C ARG A 227 -36.87 -0.35 6.66
N GLY A 228 -37.63 0.12 5.67
CA GLY A 228 -37.64 1.51 5.23
C GLY A 228 -36.38 1.98 4.47
N ARG A 229 -35.37 1.12 4.32
CA ARG A 229 -34.11 1.40 3.62
C ARG A 229 -33.72 0.27 2.68
N LEU A 230 -32.90 0.57 1.67
CA LEU A 230 -32.31 -0.46 0.82
C LEU A 230 -31.31 -1.30 1.64
N PRO A 231 -31.12 -2.59 1.28
CA PRO A 231 -30.05 -3.41 1.87
C PRO A 231 -28.69 -2.80 1.54
N ASP A 232 -27.74 -2.94 2.47
CA ASP A 232 -26.41 -2.34 2.38
C ASP A 232 -25.35 -3.37 1.95
N LEU A 233 -24.45 -2.97 1.04
CA LEU A 233 -23.29 -3.78 0.62
C LEU A 233 -22.25 -3.91 1.73
N ALA A 234 -22.22 -2.96 2.68
CA ALA A 234 -21.35 -3.01 3.86
C ALA A 234 -22.02 -3.70 5.07
N ALA A 235 -23.19 -4.34 4.88
CA ALA A 235 -23.89 -4.99 5.98
C ALA A 235 -23.09 -6.20 6.54
N SER A 236 -23.05 -6.30 7.87
CA SER A 236 -22.49 -7.46 8.57
C SER A 236 -23.31 -8.73 8.32
N ASP A 237 -24.62 -8.61 8.12
CA ASP A 237 -25.50 -9.71 7.73
C ASP A 237 -25.19 -10.19 6.29
N PRO A 238 -24.75 -11.44 6.09
CA PRO A 238 -24.47 -11.98 4.76
C PRO A 238 -25.69 -11.97 3.84
N TRP A 239 -26.91 -12.10 4.40
CA TRP A 239 -28.12 -12.10 3.60
C TRP A 239 -28.49 -10.71 3.08
N GLU A 240 -28.42 -9.69 3.94
CA GLU A 240 -28.55 -8.30 3.55
C GLU A 240 -27.53 -7.91 2.47
N ARG A 241 -26.25 -8.27 2.68
CA ARG A 241 -25.18 -8.01 1.72
C ARG A 241 -25.46 -8.61 0.35
N ARG A 242 -25.87 -9.88 0.30
CA ARG A 242 -26.18 -10.58 -0.96
C ARG A 242 -27.39 -9.99 -1.68
N MET A 243 -28.38 -9.47 -0.96
CA MET A 243 -29.49 -8.71 -1.57
C MET A 243 -29.00 -7.40 -2.18
N ALA A 244 -28.12 -6.68 -1.48
CA ALA A 244 -27.51 -5.45 -1.98
C ALA A 244 -26.65 -5.70 -3.22
N GLU A 245 -25.94 -6.84 -3.27
CA GLU A 245 -25.17 -7.28 -4.44
C GLU A 245 -26.05 -7.46 -5.68
N GLY A 246 -27.19 -8.14 -5.55
CA GLY A 246 -28.12 -8.34 -6.66
C GLY A 246 -28.67 -7.02 -7.23
N VAL A 247 -28.97 -6.06 -6.36
CA VAL A 247 -29.42 -4.72 -6.78
C VAL A 247 -28.30 -3.97 -7.51
N ALA A 248 -27.09 -3.98 -6.95
CA ALA A 248 -25.94 -3.31 -7.53
C ALA A 248 -25.56 -3.87 -8.91
N PHE A 249 -25.64 -5.20 -9.08
CA PHE A 249 -25.38 -5.87 -10.36
C PHE A 249 -26.37 -5.42 -11.45
N LEU A 250 -27.67 -5.37 -11.16
CA LEU A 250 -28.68 -4.92 -12.11
C LEU A 250 -28.53 -3.42 -12.45
N ALA A 251 -28.18 -2.60 -11.46
CA ALA A 251 -27.92 -1.18 -11.68
C ALA A 251 -26.73 -0.98 -12.64
N ARG A 252 -25.64 -1.76 -12.46
CA ARG A 252 -24.50 -1.77 -13.38
C ARG A 252 -24.91 -2.21 -14.78
N MET A 253 -25.60 -3.35 -14.93
CA MET A 253 -26.06 -3.83 -16.24
C MET A 253 -26.88 -2.77 -16.99
N LYS A 254 -27.75 -2.04 -16.27
CA LYS A 254 -28.56 -0.97 -16.85
C LYS A 254 -27.71 0.24 -17.25
N ALA A 255 -26.70 0.61 -16.46
CA ALA A 255 -25.79 1.70 -16.78
C ALA A 255 -24.91 1.39 -17.99
N GLU A 256 -24.42 0.15 -18.10
CA GLU A 256 -23.64 -0.33 -19.25
C GLU A 256 -24.47 -0.37 -20.52
N ALA A 257 -25.73 -0.81 -20.45
CA ALA A 257 -26.65 -0.83 -21.59
C ALA A 257 -27.08 0.56 -22.09
N ASN A 258 -26.97 1.60 -21.25
CA ASN A 258 -27.28 2.99 -21.63
C ASN A 258 -26.07 3.76 -22.17
N ASN A 259 -24.86 3.26 -21.95
CA ASN A 259 -23.60 3.89 -22.36
C ASN A 259 -22.97 3.24 -23.60
N GLY A 260 -23.63 2.25 -24.21
CA GLY A 260 -23.28 1.64 -25.50
C GLY A 260 -24.31 2.00 -26.56
#